data_AF-A0A966SZY5-F1
#
_entry.id   AF-A0A966SZY5-F1
#
_cell.length_a   1.000
_cell.length_b   1.000
_cell.length_c   1.000
_cell.angle_alpha   90.00
_cell.angle_beta   90.00
_cell.angle_gamma   90.00
#
_symmetry.space_group_name_H-M   'P 1'
#
loop_
_entity.id
_entity.type
_entity.pdbx_description
1 polymer ?
#
loop_
_entity_poly.entity_id
_entity_poly.type
_entity_poly.pdbx_seq_one_letter_code
_entity_poly.pdbx_strand_id
1 'polypeptide(L)'
;PGVSTQTVDHFLATLGATSLNGIGTLRDFDDLYRDFVVSNLLDDPSVSDGRYGYDPGISPGKVTADDQFELSKSRPGAMGFAVDGTLPPYGARYIEVTGAGPGDLSVRFDAPDRVELIKNSDSASGFWWSVSADEVDATLMRDIDLTRVTTASLEFEAWYDLEADYDYAGVAVSEDEGCTWKTVEATSTTMANPVGQNPGIAFTGTSGPGTDPSWLRQRVDLDRYTGKKVRLQFFMMTDQAYHGAGLALRGIKVAAVGFDDEVAHARGEVSDGWKASGFIRTQNAVKADWSVQAVVFGSGGINVVPMRVSDAGSMAATGTLRVAGFGRDTSRVVLVVSPMAPVTQQRVRFRITGELESDRS
;
A
#
# COMPACT_ATOMS: atom_id res chain seq x y z
N PRO A 1 -10.94 -8.17 -11.88
CA PRO A 1 -10.22 -7.02 -12.47
C PRO A 1 -10.15 -5.90 -11.43
N GLY A 2 -9.02 -5.81 -10.73
CA GLY A 2 -8.81 -4.84 -9.67
C GLY A 2 -8.74 -3.44 -10.26
N VAL A 3 -9.58 -2.54 -9.75
CA VAL A 3 -9.50 -1.11 -10.02
C VAL A 3 -8.28 -0.60 -9.27
N SER A 4 -7.36 0.09 -9.95
CA SER A 4 -6.16 0.66 -9.30
C SER A 4 -6.59 1.76 -8.32
N THR A 5 -5.80 1.98 -7.28
CA THR A 5 -6.02 3.08 -6.31
C THR A 5 -6.06 4.44 -6.99
N GLN A 6 -5.33 4.64 -8.10
CA GLN A 6 -5.43 5.85 -8.92
C GLN A 6 -6.79 6.03 -9.59
N THR A 7 -7.47 4.94 -9.96
CA THR A 7 -8.82 5.08 -10.53
C THR A 7 -9.81 5.52 -9.45
N VAL A 8 -9.61 5.13 -8.18
CA VAL A 8 -10.44 5.57 -7.06
C VAL A 8 -10.13 7.02 -6.67
N ASP A 9 -8.86 7.42 -6.59
CA ASP A 9 -8.47 8.81 -6.30
C ASP A 9 -8.91 9.78 -7.40
N HIS A 10 -8.77 9.40 -8.68
CA HIS A 10 -9.25 10.21 -9.81
C HIS A 10 -10.78 10.20 -9.92
N PHE A 11 -11.44 9.05 -9.71
CA PHE A 11 -12.91 8.95 -9.70
C PHE A 11 -13.52 9.72 -8.53
N LEU A 12 -12.93 9.66 -7.33
CA LEU A 12 -13.40 10.38 -6.15
C LEU A 12 -12.96 11.85 -6.12
N ALA A 13 -11.86 12.25 -6.75
CA ALA A 13 -11.56 13.67 -6.99
C ALA A 13 -12.55 14.29 -8.00
N THR A 14 -12.96 13.51 -9.01
CA THR A 14 -13.97 13.93 -9.99
C THR A 14 -15.38 13.92 -9.39
N LEU A 15 -15.71 12.96 -8.52
CA LEU A 15 -16.97 12.94 -7.75
C LEU A 15 -16.97 13.94 -6.60
N GLY A 16 -15.82 14.24 -5.98
CA GLY A 16 -15.68 15.27 -4.95
C GLY A 16 -15.98 16.67 -5.46
N ALA A 17 -15.86 16.88 -6.78
CA ALA A 17 -16.30 18.10 -7.45
C ALA A 17 -17.80 18.10 -7.84
N THR A 18 -18.48 16.94 -7.81
CA THR A 18 -19.81 16.81 -8.47
C THR A 18 -20.89 16.01 -7.73
N SER A 19 -20.63 15.24 -6.66
CA SER A 19 -21.66 14.35 -6.07
C SER A 19 -21.52 14.04 -4.57
N LEU A 20 -21.11 15.02 -3.75
CA LEU A 20 -21.42 15.01 -2.33
C LEU A 20 -22.11 16.34 -2.03
N ASN A 21 -23.42 16.37 -2.23
CA ASN A 21 -24.24 17.55 -2.02
C ASN A 21 -24.03 18.11 -0.59
N GLY A 22 -23.24 19.17 -0.48
CA GLY A 22 -23.36 20.16 0.60
C GLY A 22 -22.61 19.90 1.92
N ILE A 23 -21.41 19.31 1.93
CA ILE A 23 -20.59 19.25 3.16
C ILE A 23 -19.42 20.23 3.09
N GLY A 24 -19.65 21.43 3.60
CA GLY A 24 -18.60 22.38 3.95
C GLY A 24 -17.81 21.89 5.17
N THR A 25 -16.78 21.10 4.96
CA THR A 25 -15.54 20.95 5.77
C THR A 25 -14.60 20.03 4.99
N LEU A 26 -13.31 20.36 4.92
CA LEU A 26 -12.25 19.50 4.35
C LEU A 26 -12.24 18.14 5.09
N ARG A 27 -12.93 17.14 4.56
CA ARG A 27 -12.77 15.74 4.98
C ARG A 27 -11.53 15.18 4.29
N ASP A 28 -10.73 14.41 5.01
CA ASP A 28 -9.63 13.68 4.39
C ASP A 28 -10.16 12.49 3.57
N PHE A 29 -9.31 11.94 2.71
CA PHE A 29 -9.67 10.84 1.82
C PHE A 29 -10.19 9.62 2.57
N ASP A 30 -9.57 9.28 3.71
CA ASP A 30 -9.94 8.10 4.49
C ASP A 30 -11.35 8.22 5.07
N ASP A 31 -11.77 9.41 5.51
CA ASP A 31 -13.13 9.66 5.95
C ASP A 31 -14.16 9.47 4.82
N LEU A 32 -13.86 9.95 3.61
CA LEU A 32 -14.72 9.75 2.44
C LEU A 32 -14.79 8.27 2.05
N TYR A 33 -13.65 7.57 2.06
CA TYR A 33 -13.57 6.16 1.73
C TYR A 33 -14.36 5.29 2.73
N ARG A 34 -14.32 5.61 4.04
CA ARG A 34 -15.12 4.92 5.07
C ARG A 34 -16.62 5.00 4.81
N ASP A 35 -17.10 6.17 4.41
CA ASP A 35 -18.51 6.37 4.05
C ASP A 35 -18.84 5.68 2.72
N PHE A 36 -17.94 5.72 1.74
CA PHE A 36 -18.11 5.08 0.44
C PHE A 36 -18.31 3.56 0.55
N VAL A 37 -17.49 2.85 1.34
CA VAL A 37 -17.64 1.39 1.48
C VAL A 37 -18.94 0.99 2.19
N VAL A 38 -19.49 1.84 3.05
CA VAL A 38 -20.82 1.62 3.65
C VAL A 38 -21.93 1.98 2.66
N SER A 39 -21.75 3.01 1.84
CA SER A 39 -22.68 3.39 0.77
C SER A 39 -22.85 2.27 -0.25
N ASN A 40 -21.79 1.52 -0.58
CA ASN A 40 -21.85 0.34 -1.46
C ASN A 40 -22.77 -0.78 -0.92
N LEU A 41 -22.95 -0.85 0.40
CA LEU A 41 -23.86 -1.80 1.03
C LEU A 41 -25.28 -1.23 1.12
N LEU A 42 -25.42 0.01 1.59
CA LEU A 42 -26.71 0.61 1.93
C LEU A 42 -27.41 1.20 0.72
N ASP A 43 -26.73 2.10 0.00
CA ASP A 43 -27.29 3.00 -1.01
C ASP A 43 -28.65 3.54 -0.55
N ASP A 44 -28.63 4.27 0.57
CA ASP A 44 -29.81 4.80 1.23
C ASP A 44 -29.53 6.20 1.83
N PRO A 45 -29.96 7.29 1.16
CA PRO A 45 -29.77 8.65 1.64
C PRO A 45 -30.68 9.02 2.82
N SER A 46 -31.55 8.13 3.28
CA SER A 46 -32.36 8.35 4.49
C SER A 46 -31.61 7.99 5.78
N VAL A 47 -30.47 7.29 5.68
CA VAL A 47 -29.66 6.88 6.82
C VAL A 47 -28.73 8.02 7.25
N SER A 48 -28.65 8.28 8.57
CA SER A 48 -27.83 9.34 9.16
C SER A 48 -28.18 10.73 8.59
N ASP A 49 -27.20 11.52 8.17
CA ASP A 49 -27.33 12.80 7.48
C ASP A 49 -27.34 12.65 5.94
N GLY A 50 -27.62 11.45 5.44
CA GLY A 50 -27.65 11.12 4.01
C GLY A 50 -26.32 10.71 3.39
N ARG A 51 -25.24 10.65 4.18
CA ARG A 51 -23.88 10.29 3.71
C ARG A 51 -23.72 8.87 3.15
N TYR A 52 -24.73 8.00 3.26
CA TYR A 52 -24.68 6.60 2.83
C TYR A 52 -25.55 6.28 1.60
N GLY A 53 -25.98 7.30 0.88
CA GLY A 53 -26.70 7.16 -0.39
C GLY A 53 -25.94 7.81 -1.54
N TYR A 54 -26.18 7.30 -2.75
CA TYR A 54 -25.72 7.96 -3.97
C TYR A 54 -26.73 9.01 -4.45
N ASP A 55 -26.26 9.96 -5.26
CA ASP A 55 -27.15 10.94 -5.89
C ASP A 55 -28.18 10.24 -6.80
N PRO A 56 -29.42 10.76 -6.88
CA PRO A 56 -30.46 10.21 -7.74
C PRO A 56 -30.00 10.13 -9.21
N GLY A 57 -29.75 8.92 -9.72
CA GLY A 57 -29.27 8.67 -11.08
C GLY A 57 -27.98 7.86 -11.14
N ILE A 58 -27.29 7.69 -10.01
CA ILE A 58 -26.15 6.78 -9.86
C ILE A 58 -26.66 5.52 -9.15
N SER A 59 -26.48 4.35 -9.76
CA SER A 59 -26.81 3.05 -9.15
C SER A 59 -25.66 2.10 -9.43
N PRO A 60 -24.63 2.06 -8.56
CA PRO A 60 -23.44 1.24 -8.79
C PRO A 60 -23.72 -0.26 -8.58
N GLY A 61 -24.92 -0.62 -8.13
CA GLY A 61 -25.28 -1.97 -7.68
C GLY A 61 -24.95 -2.15 -6.20
N LYS A 62 -25.78 -2.94 -5.49
CA LYS A 62 -25.56 -3.20 -4.06
C LYS A 62 -24.59 -4.36 -3.88
N VAL A 63 -23.58 -4.17 -3.04
CA VAL A 63 -22.66 -5.23 -2.66
C VAL A 63 -23.38 -6.24 -1.76
N THR A 64 -23.13 -7.52 -2.02
CA THR A 64 -23.57 -8.62 -1.14
C THR A 64 -22.46 -8.99 -0.17
N ALA A 65 -22.84 -9.55 0.97
CA ALA A 65 -21.86 -10.06 1.93
C ALA A 65 -20.97 -11.16 1.33
N ASP A 66 -19.67 -11.09 1.60
CA ASP A 66 -18.68 -12.12 1.25
C ASP A 66 -18.83 -13.35 2.14
N ASP A 67 -19.18 -13.14 3.41
CA ASP A 67 -19.40 -14.18 4.41
C ASP A 67 -20.75 -13.99 5.10
N GLN A 68 -21.42 -15.08 5.41
CA GLN A 68 -22.73 -15.07 6.05
C GLN A 68 -22.78 -16.07 7.21
N PHE A 69 -23.18 -15.60 8.37
CA PHE A 69 -23.33 -16.40 9.59
C PHE A 69 -24.71 -16.20 10.20
N GLU A 70 -25.34 -17.30 10.63
CA GLU A 70 -26.57 -17.27 11.42
C GLU A 70 -26.23 -17.77 12.83
N LEU A 71 -26.21 -16.87 13.82
CA LEU A 71 -25.91 -17.21 15.20
C LEU A 71 -27.18 -17.54 15.98
N SER A 72 -27.10 -18.51 16.89
CA SER A 72 -28.27 -18.91 17.70
C SER A 72 -27.89 -19.56 19.02
N LYS A 73 -28.51 -19.08 20.11
CA LYS A 73 -28.41 -19.69 21.44
C LYS A 73 -29.00 -21.11 21.53
N SER A 74 -29.92 -21.46 20.62
CA SER A 74 -30.50 -22.81 20.59
C SER A 74 -29.62 -23.83 19.86
N ARG A 75 -28.53 -23.39 19.21
CA ARG A 75 -27.59 -24.23 18.47
C ARG A 75 -26.18 -24.03 19.03
N PRO A 76 -25.66 -24.92 19.91
CA PRO A 76 -24.37 -24.74 20.56
C PRO A 76 -23.19 -24.47 19.60
N GLY A 77 -23.21 -25.04 18.39
CA GLY A 77 -22.18 -24.83 17.37
C GLY A 77 -22.32 -23.53 16.55
N ALA A 78 -23.36 -22.73 16.80
CA ALA A 78 -23.64 -21.47 16.11
C ALA A 78 -23.62 -20.29 17.09
N MET A 79 -22.80 -20.39 18.15
CA MET A 79 -22.66 -19.33 19.16
C MET A 79 -21.68 -18.23 18.75
N GLY A 80 -20.92 -18.43 17.68
CA GLY A 80 -19.96 -17.43 17.20
C GLY A 80 -19.45 -17.75 15.80
N PHE A 81 -18.58 -16.86 15.30
CA PHE A 81 -17.92 -16.96 14.01
C PHE A 81 -16.46 -16.50 14.11
N ALA A 82 -15.67 -16.93 13.14
CA ALA A 82 -14.32 -16.44 12.93
C ALA A 82 -14.07 -16.33 11.43
N VAL A 83 -13.51 -15.20 11.00
CA VAL A 83 -13.08 -14.95 9.64
C VAL A 83 -11.64 -14.51 9.68
N ASP A 84 -10.76 -15.31 9.08
CA ASP A 84 -9.42 -14.90 8.70
C ASP A 84 -9.45 -14.45 7.24
N GLY A 85 -8.76 -13.35 6.93
CA GLY A 85 -8.82 -12.75 5.60
C GLY A 85 -7.55 -12.01 5.22
N THR A 86 -7.41 -11.73 3.92
CA THR A 86 -6.44 -10.77 3.40
C THR A 86 -7.13 -9.84 2.42
N LEU A 87 -6.85 -8.55 2.50
CA LEU A 87 -7.44 -7.54 1.61
C LEU A 87 -6.35 -6.68 1.00
N PRO A 88 -6.48 -6.25 -0.27
CA PRO A 88 -5.63 -5.19 -0.78
C PRO A 88 -5.96 -3.89 -0.01
N PRO A 89 -5.04 -2.92 0.05
CA PRO A 89 -5.33 -1.60 0.59
C PRO A 89 -6.53 -0.97 -0.11
N TYR A 90 -7.41 -0.33 0.65
CA TYR A 90 -8.67 0.25 0.16
C TYR A 90 -9.59 -0.76 -0.56
N GLY A 91 -9.48 -2.06 -0.22
CA GLY A 91 -10.49 -3.07 -0.50
C GLY A 91 -11.36 -3.33 0.73
N ALA A 92 -12.65 -3.63 0.54
CA ALA A 92 -13.57 -3.93 1.62
C ALA A 92 -14.01 -5.41 1.62
N ARG A 93 -14.25 -5.97 2.81
CA ARG A 93 -14.95 -7.25 3.02
C ARG A 93 -16.20 -7.02 3.86
N TYR A 94 -17.29 -7.64 3.46
CA TYR A 94 -18.61 -7.51 4.05
C TYR A 94 -19.00 -8.82 4.71
N ILE A 95 -19.11 -8.83 6.03
CA ILE A 95 -19.41 -10.03 6.82
C ILE A 95 -20.78 -9.85 7.45
N GLU A 96 -21.75 -10.61 6.98
CA GLU A 96 -23.12 -10.57 7.48
C GLU A 96 -23.31 -11.58 8.61
N VAL A 97 -23.86 -11.07 9.71
CA VAL A 97 -24.21 -11.84 10.89
C VAL A 97 -25.69 -11.60 11.18
N THR A 98 -26.46 -12.66 11.08
CA THR A 98 -27.86 -12.70 11.51
C THR A 98 -27.95 -13.53 12.77
N GLY A 99 -29.05 -13.42 13.51
CA GLY A 99 -29.22 -14.32 14.64
C GLY A 99 -30.64 -14.42 15.16
N ALA A 100 -30.87 -15.51 15.88
CA ALA A 100 -32.14 -15.83 16.51
C ALA A 100 -31.96 -15.99 18.03
N GLY A 101 -32.71 -15.19 18.79
CA GLY A 101 -32.76 -15.24 20.25
C GLY A 101 -32.00 -14.08 20.92
N PRO A 102 -32.50 -13.58 22.07
CA PRO A 102 -31.98 -12.37 22.70
C PRO A 102 -30.57 -12.56 23.26
N GLY A 103 -29.67 -11.64 22.94
CA GLY A 103 -28.34 -11.53 23.52
C GLY A 103 -27.60 -10.30 22.98
N ASP A 104 -26.31 -10.21 23.30
CA ASP A 104 -25.44 -9.21 22.67
C ASP A 104 -24.47 -9.90 21.72
N LEU A 105 -24.16 -9.23 20.62
CA LEU A 105 -23.09 -9.66 19.74
C LEU A 105 -21.80 -8.93 20.14
N SER A 106 -20.83 -9.69 20.62
CA SER A 106 -19.47 -9.22 20.91
C SER A 106 -18.59 -9.51 19.71
N VAL A 107 -17.90 -8.50 19.19
CA VAL A 107 -17.01 -8.60 18.03
C VAL A 107 -15.62 -8.15 18.44
N ARG A 108 -14.61 -8.92 18.03
CA ARG A 108 -13.19 -8.61 18.20
C ARG A 108 -12.50 -8.60 16.84
N PHE A 109 -11.64 -7.61 16.65
CA PHE A 109 -10.81 -7.43 15.48
C PHE A 109 -9.33 -7.47 15.85
N ASP A 110 -8.53 -8.16 15.04
CA ASP A 110 -7.09 -8.30 15.19
C ASP A 110 -6.41 -8.24 13.80
N ALA A 111 -5.42 -7.37 13.65
CA ALA A 111 -4.62 -7.24 12.44
C ALA A 111 -3.19 -6.76 12.78
N PRO A 112 -2.19 -6.92 11.90
CA PRO A 112 -0.95 -6.16 12.03
C PRO A 112 -1.23 -4.66 11.83
N ASP A 113 -0.50 -3.81 12.56
CA ASP A 113 -0.52 -2.35 12.43
C ASP A 113 0.38 -1.86 11.28
N ARG A 114 1.13 -2.77 10.65
CA ARG A 114 2.03 -2.49 9.54
C ARG A 114 1.95 -3.55 8.45
N VAL A 115 2.28 -3.14 7.24
CA VAL A 115 2.41 -4.00 6.08
C VAL A 115 3.66 -3.60 5.29
N GLU A 116 4.19 -4.54 4.53
CA GLU A 116 5.34 -4.33 3.67
C GLU A 116 5.02 -3.42 2.48
N LEU A 117 6.01 -2.67 1.99
CA LEU A 117 5.92 -1.89 0.73
C LEU A 117 6.12 -2.82 -0.46
N ILE A 118 7.13 -3.69 -0.38
CA ILE A 118 7.51 -4.66 -1.41
C ILE A 118 7.62 -6.06 -0.81
N LYS A 119 7.40 -7.10 -1.62
CA LYS A 119 7.56 -8.50 -1.18
C LYS A 119 9.04 -8.89 -1.07
N ASN A 120 9.30 -9.99 -0.35
CA ASN A 120 10.58 -10.71 -0.36
C ASN A 120 11.79 -9.86 0.03
N SER A 121 11.61 -8.82 0.84
CA SER A 121 12.74 -8.09 1.40
C SER A 121 13.09 -8.67 2.76
N ASP A 122 14.27 -9.28 2.89
CA ASP A 122 14.93 -9.28 4.19
C ASP A 122 15.29 -7.82 4.51
N SER A 123 14.49 -7.17 5.35
CA SER A 123 14.50 -5.70 5.54
C SER A 123 15.37 -5.24 6.72
N ALA A 124 16.15 -6.14 7.33
CA ALA A 124 16.91 -5.87 8.54
C ALA A 124 17.90 -4.69 8.43
N SER A 125 18.43 -4.40 7.23
CA SER A 125 19.33 -3.26 6.96
C SER A 125 18.67 -2.04 6.30
N GLY A 126 17.38 -2.15 5.93
CA GLY A 126 16.67 -1.15 5.14
C GLY A 126 17.16 -1.02 3.69
N PHE A 127 16.45 -0.22 2.90
CA PHE A 127 16.78 0.05 1.49
C PHE A 127 16.23 1.41 1.03
N TRP A 128 16.71 1.87 -0.12
CA TRP A 128 16.09 2.97 -0.87
C TRP A 128 14.97 2.43 -1.74
N TRP A 129 13.83 3.10 -1.81
CA TRP A 129 12.67 2.73 -2.63
C TRP A 129 12.12 3.93 -3.39
N SER A 130 11.86 3.77 -4.68
CA SER A 130 11.50 4.82 -5.64
C SER A 130 10.04 5.28 -5.60
N VAL A 131 9.27 4.83 -4.61
CA VAL A 131 7.80 4.83 -4.58
C VAL A 131 7.14 4.02 -5.71
N SER A 132 5.82 3.82 -5.59
CA SER A 132 4.96 3.07 -6.52
C SER A 132 3.81 3.98 -6.93
N ALA A 133 3.88 4.54 -8.15
CA ALA A 133 2.87 5.41 -8.75
C ALA A 133 3.10 5.55 -10.27
N ASP A 134 2.08 6.02 -10.98
CA ASP A 134 2.16 6.46 -12.38
C ASP A 134 2.80 7.86 -12.48
N GLU A 135 3.34 8.20 -13.65
CA GLU A 135 4.00 9.47 -13.99
C GLU A 135 5.15 9.86 -13.04
N VAL A 136 5.88 8.88 -12.52
CA VAL A 136 7.01 9.10 -11.62
C VAL A 136 8.27 9.41 -12.42
N ASP A 137 9.03 10.41 -11.96
CA ASP A 137 10.44 10.63 -12.30
C ASP A 137 11.25 10.70 -10.99
N ALA A 138 11.68 9.54 -10.51
CA ALA A 138 12.40 9.39 -9.26
C ALA A 138 13.90 9.31 -9.52
N THR A 139 14.70 10.05 -8.74
CA THR A 139 16.15 10.07 -8.82
C THR A 139 16.82 10.00 -7.45
N LEU A 140 17.95 9.30 -7.38
CA LEU A 140 18.79 9.19 -6.19
C LEU A 140 20.25 9.42 -6.61
N MET A 141 20.81 10.58 -6.23
CA MET A 141 22.09 11.06 -6.77
C MET A 141 23.19 11.19 -5.72
N ARG A 142 24.43 10.88 -6.11
CA ARG A 142 25.62 11.05 -5.27
C ARG A 142 26.86 11.39 -6.09
N ASP A 143 27.67 12.30 -5.58
CA ASP A 143 29.00 12.60 -6.14
C ASP A 143 30.02 11.54 -5.69
N ILE A 144 30.79 11.01 -6.64
CA ILE A 144 31.85 10.02 -6.41
C ILE A 144 33.18 10.55 -6.98
N ASP A 145 34.22 10.57 -6.14
CA ASP A 145 35.55 11.02 -6.53
C ASP A 145 36.43 9.84 -6.95
N LEU A 146 36.52 9.60 -8.26
CA LEU A 146 37.36 8.55 -8.85
C LEU A 146 38.76 9.08 -9.26
N THR A 147 39.15 10.28 -8.84
CA THR A 147 40.38 10.93 -9.34
C THR A 147 41.68 10.21 -8.95
N ARG A 148 41.63 9.37 -7.91
CA ARG A 148 42.81 8.69 -7.34
C ARG A 148 42.84 7.18 -7.59
N VAL A 149 41.95 6.66 -8.42
CA VAL A 149 41.85 5.23 -8.74
C VAL A 149 41.99 5.01 -10.23
N THR A 150 42.50 3.85 -10.62
CA THR A 150 42.66 3.44 -12.04
C THR A 150 41.68 2.35 -12.44
N THR A 151 40.98 1.75 -11.47
CA THR A 151 39.87 0.82 -11.67
C THR A 151 38.78 1.13 -10.66
N ALA A 152 37.52 0.97 -11.06
CA ALA A 152 36.37 1.19 -10.21
C ALA A 152 35.14 0.41 -10.72
N SER A 153 34.36 -0.12 -9.79
CA SER A 153 33.01 -0.62 -10.10
C SER A 153 32.03 -0.20 -9.03
N LEU A 154 30.80 0.06 -9.46
CA LEU A 154 29.64 0.20 -8.60
C LEU A 154 29.00 -1.18 -8.45
N GLU A 155 28.75 -1.58 -7.21
CA GLU A 155 28.04 -2.80 -6.86
C GLU A 155 26.84 -2.44 -5.98
N PHE A 156 25.71 -3.12 -6.19
CA PHE A 156 24.48 -2.94 -5.43
C PHE A 156 23.57 -4.16 -5.62
N GLU A 157 22.50 -4.26 -4.84
CA GLU A 157 21.40 -5.16 -5.11
C GLU A 157 20.17 -4.35 -5.54
N ALA A 158 19.47 -4.84 -6.56
CA ALA A 158 18.25 -4.25 -7.07
C ALA A 158 17.09 -5.25 -6.99
N TRP A 159 15.96 -4.78 -6.50
CA TRP A 159 14.66 -5.44 -6.58
C TRP A 159 13.75 -4.50 -7.36
N TYR A 160 13.02 -4.99 -8.35
CA TYR A 160 12.12 -4.13 -9.12
C TYR A 160 10.91 -4.88 -9.64
N ASP A 161 9.78 -4.19 -9.64
CA ASP A 161 8.53 -4.60 -10.25
C ASP A 161 7.97 -3.42 -11.04
N LEU A 162 8.20 -3.45 -12.34
CA LEU A 162 7.94 -2.38 -13.30
C LEU A 162 7.07 -2.93 -14.45
N GLU A 163 6.27 -2.09 -15.10
CA GLU A 163 5.64 -2.50 -16.36
C GLU A 163 6.69 -2.81 -17.43
N ALA A 164 6.68 -4.04 -17.93
CA ALA A 164 7.64 -4.48 -18.93
C ALA A 164 7.52 -3.65 -20.22
N ASP A 165 8.64 -3.10 -20.65
CA ASP A 165 8.82 -2.26 -21.84
C ASP A 165 8.22 -0.84 -21.78
N TYR A 166 7.53 -0.46 -20.69
CA TYR A 166 6.96 0.88 -20.51
C TYR A 166 7.63 1.65 -19.38
N ASP A 167 7.81 0.97 -18.24
CA ASP A 167 8.49 1.51 -17.08
C ASP A 167 9.96 1.12 -17.10
N TYR A 168 10.83 2.08 -16.76
CA TYR A 168 12.27 1.88 -16.80
C TYR A 168 12.95 2.40 -15.55
N ALA A 169 13.98 1.69 -15.11
CA ALA A 169 14.84 2.13 -14.02
C ALA A 169 16.29 1.84 -14.35
N GLY A 170 17.26 2.48 -13.72
CA GLY A 170 18.64 2.22 -14.05
C GLY A 170 19.65 3.08 -13.35
N VAL A 171 20.86 3.07 -13.89
CA VAL A 171 21.98 3.89 -13.43
C VAL A 171 22.40 4.81 -14.56
N ALA A 172 22.59 6.09 -14.24
CA ALA A 172 23.18 7.07 -15.11
C ALA A 172 24.39 7.73 -14.43
N VAL A 173 25.33 8.19 -15.25
CA VAL A 173 26.53 8.90 -14.79
C VAL A 173 26.65 10.23 -15.52
N SER A 174 26.94 11.29 -14.77
CA SER A 174 27.29 12.60 -15.28
C SER A 174 28.75 12.92 -14.99
N GLU A 175 29.43 13.50 -15.98
CA GLU A 175 30.83 13.98 -15.91
C GLU A 175 30.91 15.52 -15.86
N ASP A 176 29.75 16.20 -15.86
CA ASP A 176 29.60 17.65 -16.01
C ASP A 176 28.61 18.22 -14.97
N GLU A 177 28.75 17.77 -13.73
CA GLU A 177 28.00 18.26 -12.56
C GLU A 177 26.46 18.12 -12.67
N GLY A 178 25.99 17.18 -13.50
CA GLY A 178 24.57 16.87 -13.71
C GLY A 178 23.93 17.57 -14.91
N CYS A 179 24.71 18.27 -15.75
CA CYS A 179 24.20 18.88 -16.97
C CYS A 179 23.79 17.85 -18.03
N THR A 180 24.56 16.77 -18.18
CA THR A 180 24.25 15.65 -19.06
C THR A 180 24.42 14.32 -18.35
N TRP A 181 23.62 13.34 -18.78
CA TRP A 181 23.55 12.01 -18.17
C TRP A 181 23.70 10.93 -19.24
N LYS A 182 24.45 9.88 -18.92
CA LYS A 182 24.58 8.69 -19.76
C LYS A 182 24.18 7.47 -18.96
N THR A 183 23.18 6.72 -19.43
CA THR A 183 22.82 5.41 -18.87
C THR A 183 24.00 4.45 -19.01
N VAL A 184 24.23 3.63 -17.99
CA VAL A 184 25.34 2.67 -17.95
C VAL A 184 24.83 1.26 -17.71
N GLU A 185 25.52 0.28 -18.29
CA GLU A 185 25.19 -1.13 -18.19
C GLU A 185 25.41 -1.65 -16.77
N ALA A 186 24.35 -2.24 -16.21
CA ALA A 186 24.43 -3.12 -15.06
C ALA A 186 24.09 -4.56 -15.48
N THR A 187 24.42 -5.53 -14.63
CA THR A 187 24.31 -6.98 -14.90
C THR A 187 22.98 -7.42 -15.51
N SER A 188 21.85 -6.81 -15.11
CA SER A 188 20.50 -7.18 -15.58
C SER A 188 19.82 -6.13 -16.45
N THR A 189 20.56 -5.14 -16.97
CA THR A 189 19.98 -4.11 -17.86
C THR A 189 19.78 -4.62 -19.30
N THR A 190 18.91 -3.94 -20.06
CA THR A 190 18.65 -4.19 -21.46
C THR A 190 18.64 -2.89 -22.26
N MET A 191 18.92 -3.00 -23.56
CA MET A 191 18.73 -1.94 -24.56
C MET A 191 17.51 -2.18 -25.45
N ALA A 192 16.72 -3.23 -25.16
CA ALA A 192 15.50 -3.52 -25.89
C ALA A 192 14.54 -2.34 -25.77
N ASN A 193 14.03 -1.88 -26.91
CA ASN A 193 13.12 -0.75 -26.97
C ASN A 193 11.95 -1.04 -27.93
N PRO A 194 11.12 -2.06 -27.63
CA PRO A 194 10.10 -2.53 -28.57
C PRO A 194 8.97 -1.50 -28.80
N VAL A 195 8.74 -0.61 -27.83
CA VAL A 195 7.68 0.41 -27.89
C VAL A 195 8.21 1.85 -27.95
N GLY A 196 9.53 2.05 -28.03
CA GLY A 196 10.14 3.37 -28.19
C GLY A 196 10.36 4.16 -26.88
N GLN A 197 10.04 3.60 -25.72
CA GLN A 197 10.10 4.28 -24.41
C GLN A 197 11.42 4.08 -23.64
N ASN A 198 12.30 3.14 -24.03
CA ASN A 198 13.54 2.89 -23.31
C ASN A 198 14.49 4.12 -23.39
N PRO A 199 14.95 4.70 -22.26
CA PRO A 199 15.85 5.85 -22.24
C PRO A 199 17.31 5.51 -22.61
N GLY A 200 17.64 4.24 -22.83
CA GLY A 200 18.97 3.79 -23.24
C GLY A 200 19.29 2.38 -22.74
N ILE A 201 20.02 2.30 -21.63
CA ILE A 201 20.38 1.05 -20.94
C ILE A 201 19.68 1.05 -19.58
N ALA A 202 18.69 0.16 -19.40
CA ALA A 202 17.81 0.20 -18.24
C ALA A 202 17.28 -1.18 -17.84
N PHE A 203 16.80 -1.31 -16.61
CA PHE A 203 15.91 -2.36 -16.12
C PHE A 203 14.49 -2.07 -16.58
N THR A 204 13.72 -3.12 -16.82
CA THR A 204 12.27 -3.08 -17.05
C THR A 204 11.67 -4.44 -16.67
N GLY A 205 10.36 -4.52 -16.48
CA GLY A 205 9.67 -5.72 -16.04
C GLY A 205 9.95 -6.07 -14.58
N THR A 206 10.03 -7.37 -14.27
CA THR A 206 10.16 -7.87 -12.90
C THR A 206 11.55 -8.47 -12.66
N SER A 207 12.16 -8.21 -11.49
CA SER A 207 13.49 -8.71 -11.16
C SER A 207 13.50 -10.18 -10.76
N GLY A 208 14.37 -10.96 -11.39
CA GLY A 208 14.60 -12.37 -11.07
C GLY A 208 13.72 -13.34 -11.87
N PRO A 209 13.99 -14.65 -11.77
CA PRO A 209 13.40 -15.66 -12.66
C PRO A 209 12.01 -16.17 -12.21
N GLY A 210 11.49 -15.68 -11.09
CA GLY A 210 10.27 -16.17 -10.45
C GLY A 210 9.02 -15.38 -10.82
N THR A 211 7.87 -15.80 -10.30
CA THR A 211 6.60 -15.06 -10.41
C THR A 211 6.56 -13.83 -9.52
N ASP A 212 7.29 -13.85 -8.40
CA ASP A 212 7.47 -12.71 -7.51
C ASP A 212 8.88 -12.13 -7.71
N PRO A 213 9.04 -10.80 -7.65
CA PRO A 213 10.36 -10.19 -7.78
C PRO A 213 11.31 -10.60 -6.65
N SER A 214 12.60 -10.68 -6.98
CA SER A 214 13.68 -11.02 -6.04
C SER A 214 14.90 -10.11 -6.21
N TRP A 215 15.71 -10.00 -5.16
CA TRP A 215 16.92 -9.19 -5.17
C TRP A 215 17.97 -9.77 -6.10
N LEU A 216 18.43 -8.95 -7.05
CA LEU A 216 19.50 -9.28 -7.99
C LEU A 216 20.73 -8.44 -7.72
N ARG A 217 21.89 -9.09 -7.62
CA ARG A 217 23.17 -8.39 -7.57
C ARG A 217 23.47 -7.73 -8.91
N GLN A 218 23.83 -6.47 -8.84
CA GLN A 218 24.18 -5.64 -9.98
C GLN A 218 25.63 -5.18 -9.84
N ARG A 219 26.32 -5.16 -10.99
CA ARG A 219 27.64 -4.56 -11.12
C ARG A 219 27.68 -3.67 -12.35
N VAL A 220 28.20 -2.46 -12.17
CA VAL A 220 28.45 -1.47 -13.22
C VAL A 220 29.94 -1.22 -13.27
N ASP A 221 30.54 -1.33 -14.45
CA ASP A 221 31.93 -0.94 -14.69
C ASP A 221 32.06 0.60 -14.76
N LEU A 222 32.95 1.16 -13.94
CA LEU A 222 33.22 2.59 -13.88
C LEU A 222 34.63 2.95 -14.36
N ASP A 223 35.40 2.02 -14.93
CA ASP A 223 36.79 2.23 -15.33
C ASP A 223 36.93 3.42 -16.30
N ARG A 224 35.97 3.63 -17.20
CA ARG A 224 35.92 4.78 -18.13
C ARG A 224 35.85 6.16 -17.45
N TYR A 225 35.47 6.20 -16.17
CA TYR A 225 35.30 7.41 -15.38
C TYR A 225 36.44 7.62 -14.37
N THR A 226 37.40 6.70 -14.30
CA THR A 226 38.59 6.83 -13.46
C THR A 226 39.38 8.10 -13.80
N GLY A 227 40.01 8.71 -12.80
CA GLY A 227 40.69 10.00 -12.96
C GLY A 227 39.76 11.23 -12.94
N LYS A 228 38.44 11.05 -12.77
CA LYS A 228 37.45 12.15 -12.75
C LYS A 228 36.62 12.14 -11.47
N LYS A 229 35.96 13.27 -11.20
CA LYS A 229 34.79 13.30 -10.31
C LYS A 229 33.55 13.09 -11.16
N VAL A 230 32.66 12.23 -10.74
CA VAL A 230 31.40 11.95 -11.45
C VAL A 230 30.23 12.04 -10.49
N ARG A 231 29.04 12.29 -11.02
CA ARG A 231 27.79 12.10 -10.29
C ARG A 231 27.13 10.82 -10.76
N LEU A 232 26.85 9.92 -9.80
CA LEU A 232 26.01 8.76 -10.02
C LEU A 232 24.55 9.15 -9.77
N GLN A 233 23.65 8.58 -10.57
CA GLN A 233 22.21 8.67 -10.39
C GLN A 233 21.60 7.29 -10.57
N PHE A 234 20.83 6.84 -9.59
CA PHE A 234 19.80 5.85 -9.83
C PHE A 234 18.53 6.58 -10.25
N PHE A 235 17.80 6.05 -11.22
CA PHE A 235 16.55 6.61 -11.69
C PHE A 235 15.46 5.55 -11.82
N MET A 236 14.20 5.96 -11.72
CA MET A 236 13.02 5.22 -12.15
C MET A 236 12.06 6.20 -12.84
N MET A 237 11.53 5.78 -13.98
CA MET A 237 10.48 6.47 -14.71
C MET A 237 9.31 5.53 -14.95
N THR A 238 8.09 6.01 -14.73
CA THR A 238 6.84 5.30 -15.05
C THR A 238 5.98 6.10 -16.02
N ASP A 239 5.19 5.39 -16.82
CA ASP A 239 4.24 6.02 -17.74
C ASP A 239 2.93 6.44 -17.02
N GLN A 240 1.94 6.92 -17.77
CA GLN A 240 0.65 7.41 -17.22
C GLN A 240 -0.38 6.31 -16.88
N ALA A 241 -0.05 5.03 -17.00
CA ALA A 241 -1.04 3.95 -17.00
C ALA A 241 -0.90 2.95 -15.87
N TYR A 242 -0.08 1.90 -16.04
CA TYR A 242 0.03 0.82 -15.07
C TYR A 242 1.42 0.85 -14.46
N HIS A 243 1.48 0.93 -13.14
CA HIS A 243 2.72 0.82 -12.40
C HIS A 243 2.76 -0.46 -11.54
N GLY A 244 3.96 -1.04 -11.45
CA GLY A 244 4.25 -2.06 -10.43
C GLY A 244 4.62 -1.45 -9.08
N ALA A 245 5.23 -2.26 -8.21
CA ALA A 245 5.67 -1.82 -6.88
C ALA A 245 6.95 -0.93 -6.90
N GLY A 246 7.55 -0.68 -8.06
CA GLY A 246 8.68 0.24 -8.23
C GLY A 246 10.05 -0.42 -8.09
N LEU A 247 11.08 0.39 -7.82
CA LEU A 247 12.48 -0.02 -7.66
C LEU A 247 12.93 0.11 -6.20
N ALA A 248 13.62 -0.91 -5.70
CA ALA A 248 14.35 -0.87 -4.44
C ALA A 248 15.84 -1.20 -4.60
N LEU A 249 16.68 -0.51 -3.84
CA LEU A 249 18.14 -0.55 -3.92
C LEU A 249 18.76 -0.69 -2.54
N ARG A 250 19.72 -1.60 -2.39
CA ARG A 250 20.51 -1.76 -1.16
C ARG A 250 21.95 -2.19 -1.43
N GLY A 251 22.79 -2.19 -0.40
CA GLY A 251 24.19 -2.61 -0.52
C GLY A 251 25.00 -1.80 -1.54
N ILE A 252 24.68 -0.52 -1.71
CA ILE A 252 25.30 0.34 -2.72
C ILE A 252 26.74 0.67 -2.30
N LYS A 253 27.73 0.27 -3.11
CA LYS A 253 29.15 0.46 -2.79
C LYS A 253 30.02 0.73 -4.01
N VAL A 254 31.07 1.51 -3.79
CA VAL A 254 32.19 1.72 -4.71
C VAL A 254 33.48 1.50 -3.92
N ALA A 255 33.90 0.24 -3.82
CA ALA A 255 34.97 -0.20 -2.93
C ALA A 255 36.32 0.49 -3.20
N ALA A 256 36.62 0.78 -4.48
CA ALA A 256 37.87 1.42 -4.89
C ALA A 256 38.11 2.78 -4.21
N VAL A 257 37.05 3.48 -3.80
CA VAL A 257 37.11 4.77 -3.10
C VAL A 257 36.62 4.68 -1.66
N GLY A 258 36.44 3.46 -1.14
CA GLY A 258 35.98 3.21 0.22
C GLY A 258 34.53 3.66 0.50
N PHE A 259 33.71 3.80 -0.55
CA PHE A 259 32.29 4.16 -0.38
C PHE A 259 31.43 2.91 -0.16
N ASP A 260 30.61 2.96 0.89
CA ASP A 260 29.59 1.98 1.25
C ASP A 260 28.40 2.72 1.90
N ASP A 261 27.21 2.60 1.31
CA ASP A 261 25.99 3.28 1.73
C ASP A 261 25.52 2.86 3.14
N GLU A 262 25.59 1.57 3.46
CA GLU A 262 25.10 1.05 4.74
C GLU A 262 26.02 1.47 5.88
N VAL A 263 27.33 1.45 5.64
CA VAL A 263 28.33 1.92 6.62
C VAL A 263 28.23 3.43 6.84
N ALA A 264 28.01 4.22 5.78
CA ALA A 264 27.81 5.66 5.90
C ALA A 264 26.55 5.98 6.72
N HIS A 265 25.44 5.29 6.42
CA HIS A 265 24.18 5.44 7.14
C HIS A 265 24.31 5.10 8.63
N ALA A 266 24.98 3.98 8.95
CA ALA A 266 25.19 3.55 10.35
C ALA A 266 25.99 4.56 11.19
N ARG A 267 26.77 5.45 10.55
CA ARG A 267 27.52 6.52 11.24
C ARG A 267 26.72 7.81 11.46
N GLY A 268 25.49 7.90 10.95
CA GLY A 268 24.62 9.07 11.13
C GLY A 268 25.15 10.33 10.42
N GLU A 269 25.87 10.17 9.31
CA GLU A 269 26.37 11.28 8.51
C GLU A 269 25.14 12.05 7.94
N VAL A 270 24.98 13.33 8.28
CA VAL A 270 23.71 14.13 8.30
C VAL A 270 22.99 14.30 6.93
N SER A 271 23.42 13.61 5.87
CA SER A 271 22.68 13.47 4.60
C SER A 271 23.00 12.18 3.83
N ASP A 272 23.79 11.26 4.40
CA ASP A 272 24.46 10.15 3.72
C ASP A 272 25.16 10.55 2.40
N GLY A 273 25.29 11.87 2.13
CA GLY A 273 25.63 12.53 0.86
C GLY A 273 24.75 12.18 -0.36
N TRP A 274 23.55 11.65 -0.14
CA TRP A 274 22.57 11.38 -1.21
C TRP A 274 21.63 12.57 -1.41
N LYS A 275 21.31 12.86 -2.67
CA LYS A 275 20.23 13.78 -3.07
C LYS A 275 19.09 12.95 -3.66
N ALA A 276 18.06 12.71 -2.85
CA ALA A 276 16.89 11.93 -3.23
C ALA A 276 15.74 12.84 -3.69
N SER A 277 15.09 12.46 -4.78
CA SER A 277 13.81 12.99 -5.27
C SER A 277 12.95 11.78 -5.67
N GLY A 278 11.81 11.54 -5.02
CA GLY A 278 11.00 10.35 -5.25
C GLY A 278 11.54 9.05 -4.62
N PHE A 279 12.81 8.97 -4.22
CA PHE A 279 13.33 7.87 -3.41
C PHE A 279 13.18 8.15 -1.91
N ILE A 280 12.77 7.13 -1.15
CA ILE A 280 12.74 7.16 0.31
C ILE A 280 13.56 6.00 0.89
N ARG A 281 14.26 6.26 2.00
CA ARG A 281 14.94 5.19 2.75
C ARG A 281 13.95 4.58 3.74
N THR A 282 13.79 3.26 3.72
CA THR A 282 12.74 2.55 4.47
C THR A 282 13.23 1.18 4.97
N GLN A 283 12.55 0.65 5.98
CA GLN A 283 12.72 -0.71 6.51
C GLN A 283 11.62 -1.67 6.00
N ASN A 284 11.02 -1.36 4.86
CA ASN A 284 9.89 -2.09 4.28
C ASN A 284 8.66 -2.18 5.18
N ALA A 285 8.28 -1.09 5.85
CA ALA A 285 7.10 -1.11 6.70
C ALA A 285 6.37 0.21 6.62
N VAL A 286 5.11 0.15 6.19
CA VAL A 286 4.15 1.28 6.27
C VAL A 286 3.05 0.95 7.25
N LYS A 287 2.51 2.00 7.86
CA LYS A 287 1.36 1.86 8.76
C LYS A 287 0.15 1.37 7.95
N ALA A 288 -0.54 0.38 8.49
CA ALA A 288 -1.83 -0.07 8.01
C ALA A 288 -2.90 0.38 9.01
N ASP A 289 -3.59 1.47 8.68
CA ASP A 289 -4.79 1.88 9.41
C ASP A 289 -5.97 0.99 9.02
N TRP A 290 -7.00 0.92 9.87
CA TRP A 290 -8.13 0.02 9.67
C TRP A 290 -9.46 0.72 9.91
N SER A 291 -10.38 0.55 8.95
CA SER A 291 -11.79 0.85 9.13
C SER A 291 -12.53 -0.45 9.40
N VAL A 292 -13.17 -0.51 10.57
CA VAL A 292 -14.10 -1.58 10.94
C VAL A 292 -15.39 -0.92 11.38
N GLN A 293 -16.47 -1.16 10.64
CA GLN A 293 -17.77 -0.54 10.88
C GLN A 293 -18.84 -1.61 10.95
N ALA A 294 -19.77 -1.50 11.90
CA ALA A 294 -20.96 -2.34 11.96
C ALA A 294 -22.17 -1.58 11.44
N VAL A 295 -22.77 -2.10 10.38
CA VAL A 295 -24.07 -1.64 9.87
C VAL A 295 -25.15 -2.48 10.54
N VAL A 296 -25.85 -1.89 11.49
CA VAL A 296 -26.81 -2.53 12.39
C VAL A 296 -28.22 -2.28 11.87
N PHE A 297 -28.91 -3.35 11.49
CA PHE A 297 -30.30 -3.32 11.05
C PHE A 297 -31.19 -3.76 12.21
N GLY A 298 -31.96 -2.82 12.75
CA GLY A 298 -32.85 -3.07 13.87
C GLY A 298 -34.24 -2.45 13.70
N SER A 299 -35.10 -2.67 14.69
CA SER A 299 -36.47 -2.16 14.73
C SER A 299 -36.55 -0.63 14.72
N GLY A 300 -35.51 0.05 15.22
CA GLY A 300 -35.37 1.51 15.21
C GLY A 300 -34.76 2.10 13.93
N GLY A 301 -34.49 1.28 12.91
CA GLY A 301 -33.84 1.69 11.67
C GLY A 301 -32.41 1.16 11.53
N ILE A 302 -31.65 1.78 10.62
CA ILE A 302 -30.27 1.41 10.30
C ILE A 302 -29.31 2.36 11.03
N ASN A 303 -28.34 1.80 11.74
CA ASN A 303 -27.27 2.56 12.39
C ASN A 303 -25.90 2.06 11.94
N VAL A 304 -24.98 2.98 11.70
CA VAL A 304 -23.59 2.67 11.37
C VAL A 304 -22.73 2.98 12.59
N VAL A 305 -22.10 1.96 13.15
CA VAL A 305 -21.32 2.06 14.38
C VAL A 305 -19.85 1.75 14.07
N PRO A 306 -18.95 2.75 14.11
CA PRO A 306 -17.53 2.50 13.94
C PRO A 306 -16.96 1.75 15.15
N MET A 307 -16.14 0.75 14.89
CA MET A 307 -15.29 0.14 15.91
C MET A 307 -14.01 0.96 16.03
N ARG A 308 -13.68 1.40 17.25
CA ARG A 308 -12.39 2.03 17.51
C ARG A 308 -11.30 0.97 17.46
N VAL A 309 -10.48 1.02 16.42
CA VAL A 309 -9.26 0.21 16.31
C VAL A 309 -8.10 0.99 16.92
N SER A 310 -7.37 0.36 17.83
CA SER A 310 -6.22 0.92 18.53
C SER A 310 -4.96 0.17 18.12
N ASP A 311 -3.90 0.93 17.87
CA ASP A 311 -2.54 0.43 17.59
C ASP A 311 -1.60 0.63 18.79
N ALA A 312 -1.87 1.58 19.70
CA ALA A 312 -1.26 1.81 21.04
C ALA A 312 0.23 1.43 21.24
N GLY A 313 1.07 1.53 20.21
CA GLY A 313 2.47 1.11 20.25
C GLY A 313 2.71 -0.41 20.25
N SER A 314 1.67 -1.23 20.08
CA SER A 314 1.80 -2.65 19.77
C SER A 314 1.99 -2.85 18.27
N MET A 315 2.72 -3.91 17.87
CA MET A 315 2.82 -4.36 16.47
C MET A 315 1.50 -4.97 15.93
N ALA A 316 0.37 -4.50 16.43
CA ALA A 316 -0.98 -5.02 16.20
C ALA A 316 -2.00 -3.89 16.30
N ALA A 317 -2.95 -3.90 15.37
CA ALA A 317 -4.16 -3.09 15.38
C ALA A 317 -5.32 -3.95 15.88
N THR A 318 -5.94 -3.57 17.00
CA THR A 318 -7.00 -4.35 17.65
C THR A 318 -8.21 -3.50 17.99
N GLY A 319 -9.39 -4.11 17.97
CA GLY A 319 -10.63 -3.42 18.31
C GLY A 319 -11.67 -4.36 18.88
N THR A 320 -12.60 -3.81 19.65
CA THR A 320 -13.79 -4.55 20.11
C THR A 320 -15.03 -3.70 19.91
N LEU A 321 -16.16 -4.37 19.64
CA LEU A 321 -17.46 -3.75 19.47
C LEU A 321 -18.53 -4.65 20.09
N ARG A 322 -19.51 -4.05 20.76
CA ARG A 322 -20.70 -4.75 21.26
C ARG A 322 -21.94 -4.18 20.57
N VAL A 323 -22.75 -5.05 19.98
CA VAL A 323 -24.09 -4.72 19.45
C VAL A 323 -25.12 -5.30 20.40
N ALA A 324 -25.81 -4.43 21.12
CA ALA A 324 -26.78 -4.85 22.13
C ALA A 324 -28.09 -5.35 21.51
N GLY A 325 -28.78 -6.28 22.19
CA GLY A 325 -30.11 -6.74 21.78
C GLY A 325 -30.14 -7.46 20.42
N PHE A 326 -29.02 -8.08 20.06
CA PHE A 326 -28.90 -8.92 18.87
C PHE A 326 -29.84 -10.14 18.97
N GLY A 327 -30.56 -10.42 17.88
CA GLY A 327 -31.60 -11.45 17.82
C GLY A 327 -32.91 -11.08 18.53
N ARG A 328 -33.05 -9.84 19.03
CA ARG A 328 -34.29 -9.27 19.59
C ARG A 328 -34.70 -7.99 18.85
N ASP A 329 -33.92 -6.92 19.02
CA ASP A 329 -34.17 -5.60 18.45
C ASP A 329 -33.31 -5.36 17.20
N THR A 330 -32.20 -6.10 17.09
CA THR A 330 -31.32 -6.14 15.92
C THR A 330 -31.43 -7.50 15.25
N SER A 331 -31.83 -7.53 13.98
CA SER A 331 -32.02 -8.77 13.21
C SER A 331 -30.81 -9.14 12.34
N ARG A 332 -30.00 -8.13 11.97
CA ARG A 332 -28.87 -8.29 11.05
C ARG A 332 -27.80 -7.24 11.36
N VAL A 333 -26.55 -7.67 11.35
CA VAL A 333 -25.38 -6.82 11.43
C VAL A 333 -24.48 -7.16 10.24
N VAL A 334 -24.02 -6.15 9.51
CA VAL A 334 -22.98 -6.34 8.50
C VAL A 334 -21.72 -5.61 8.95
N LEU A 335 -20.65 -6.36 9.16
CA LEU A 335 -19.33 -5.82 9.49
C LEU A 335 -18.62 -5.48 8.17
N VAL A 336 -18.25 -4.22 7.99
CA VAL A 336 -17.49 -3.72 6.85
C VAL A 336 -16.06 -3.52 7.32
N VAL A 337 -15.14 -4.33 6.80
CA VAL A 337 -13.72 -4.36 7.20
C VAL A 337 -12.87 -3.91 6.02
N SER A 338 -12.00 -2.93 6.23
CA SER A 338 -11.09 -2.43 5.19
C SER A 338 -9.76 -1.96 5.76
N PRO A 339 -8.61 -2.40 5.22
CA PRO A 339 -7.33 -1.76 5.48
C PRO A 339 -7.21 -0.45 4.69
N MET A 340 -6.63 0.56 5.32
CA MET A 340 -6.24 1.84 4.73
C MET A 340 -4.73 1.94 4.91
N ALA A 341 -4.01 1.49 3.89
CA ALA A 341 -2.55 1.46 3.88
C ALA A 341 -2.11 2.12 2.57
N PRO A 342 -1.99 3.47 2.55
CA PRO A 342 -1.56 4.16 1.33
C PRO A 342 -0.17 3.69 0.92
N VAL A 343 0.19 3.93 -0.34
CA VAL A 343 1.52 3.70 -0.94
C VAL A 343 2.00 2.23 -1.05
N THR A 344 1.19 1.24 -0.68
CA THR A 344 1.50 -0.17 -0.90
C THR A 344 0.40 -0.86 -1.69
N GLN A 345 0.78 -1.89 -2.45
CA GLN A 345 -0.15 -2.82 -3.09
C GLN A 345 -0.21 -4.17 -2.36
N GLN A 346 0.55 -4.32 -1.26
CA GLN A 346 0.60 -5.56 -0.51
C GLN A 346 -0.70 -5.81 0.26
N ARG A 347 -1.18 -7.05 0.21
CA ARG A 347 -2.40 -7.44 0.92
C ARG A 347 -2.16 -7.46 2.42
N VAL A 348 -3.06 -6.86 3.19
CA VAL A 348 -3.03 -6.83 4.64
C VAL A 348 -3.92 -7.94 5.19
N ARG A 349 -3.37 -8.77 6.09
CA ARG A 349 -4.14 -9.83 6.77
C ARG A 349 -4.97 -9.27 7.91
N PHE A 350 -6.08 -9.90 8.22
CA PHE A 350 -6.86 -9.62 9.43
C PHE A 350 -7.54 -10.87 9.94
N ARG A 351 -7.99 -10.79 11.19
CA ARG A 351 -8.91 -11.71 11.81
C ARG A 351 -10.02 -10.94 12.49
N ILE A 352 -11.25 -11.41 12.30
CA ILE A 352 -12.41 -10.93 13.03
C ILE A 352 -13.17 -12.12 13.60
N THR A 353 -13.56 -12.01 14.86
CA THR A 353 -14.33 -13.04 15.55
C THR A 353 -15.53 -12.39 16.19
N GLY A 354 -16.64 -13.11 16.29
CA GLY A 354 -17.76 -12.66 17.08
C GLY A 354 -18.45 -13.79 17.82
N GLU A 355 -19.07 -13.47 18.93
CA GLU A 355 -19.76 -14.40 19.80
C GLU A 355 -21.05 -13.80 20.37
N LEU A 356 -22.05 -14.65 20.56
CA LEU A 356 -23.27 -14.30 21.27
C LEU A 356 -23.02 -14.39 22.77
N GLU A 357 -23.06 -13.23 23.43
CA GLU A 357 -23.03 -13.14 24.88
C GLU A 357 -24.44 -13.25 25.48
N SER A 358 -24.51 -13.67 26.73
CA SER A 358 -25.72 -13.56 27.55
C SER A 358 -26.01 -12.10 27.86
N ASP A 359 -27.28 -11.68 27.83
CA ASP A 359 -27.67 -10.35 28.28
C ASP A 359 -27.12 -10.13 29.69
N ARG A 360 -26.27 -9.12 29.87
CA ARG A 360 -25.93 -8.65 31.21
C ARG A 360 -27.15 -7.90 31.74
N SER A 361 -27.95 -8.59 32.54
CA SER A 361 -29.13 -8.07 33.26
C SER A 361 -28.80 -6.85 34.10
#